data_AF-A0A957H3C7-F1
#
_entry.id   AF-A0A957H3C7-F1
#
_cell.length_a   1.000
_cell.length_b   1.000
_cell.length_c   1.000
_cell.angle_alpha   90.00
_cell.angle_beta   90.00
_cell.angle_gamma   90.00
#
_symmetry.space_group_name_H-M   'P 1'
#
loop_
_entity.id
_entity.type
_entity.pdbx_description
1 polymer ?
#
loop_
_entity_poly.entity_id
_entity_poly.type
_entity_poly.pdbx_seq_one_letter_code
_entity_poly.pdbx_strand_id
1 'polypeptide(L)'
;VSGADTETSAHQVANTIATSPLVKTAFAGSDDNWGRISAAAGRAGVFFDAHKLALWISKDKKHWLQLMASGQPTDYAEADAAEIFAAGDIAVHLDLAHGSAAATVWTCDLTHDYVSINADYRT
;
A
#
# COMPACT_ATOMS: atom_id res chain seq x y z
N VAL A 1 3.38 -4.47 -6.35
CA VAL A 1 2.11 -5.12 -6.76
C VAL A 1 2.46 -6.26 -7.69
N SER A 2 1.90 -7.45 -7.47
CA SER A 2 2.08 -8.64 -8.31
C SER A 2 0.73 -9.22 -8.74
N GLY A 3 0.78 -10.26 -9.57
CA GLY A 3 -0.41 -11.00 -9.96
C GLY A 3 -1.31 -10.25 -10.93
N ALA A 4 -0.80 -9.27 -11.68
CA ALA A 4 -1.58 -8.59 -12.71
C ALA A 4 -1.45 -9.28 -14.07
N ASP A 5 -2.37 -9.00 -14.99
CA ASP A 5 -2.31 -9.50 -16.37
C ASP A 5 -1.13 -8.92 -17.17
N THR A 6 -0.80 -7.64 -16.92
CA THR A 6 0.28 -6.93 -17.60
C THR A 6 1.08 -6.10 -16.61
N GLU A 7 2.33 -5.80 -16.96
CA GLU A 7 3.18 -4.91 -16.16
C GLU A 7 2.58 -3.51 -16.06
N THR A 8 1.97 -3.01 -17.14
CA THR A 8 1.23 -1.73 -17.16
C THR A 8 0.11 -1.73 -16.12
N SER A 9 -0.69 -2.80 -16.06
CA SER A 9 -1.75 -2.95 -15.06
C SER A 9 -1.19 -2.98 -13.64
N ALA A 10 -0.12 -3.74 -13.40
CA ALA A 10 0.54 -3.77 -12.09
C ALA A 10 1.06 -2.39 -11.68
N HIS A 11 1.70 -1.66 -12.60
CA HIS A 11 2.23 -0.33 -12.37
C HIS A 11 1.10 0.69 -12.11
N GLN A 12 -0.01 0.61 -12.84
CA GLN A 12 -1.17 1.48 -12.65
C GLN A 12 -1.80 1.31 -11.26
N VAL A 13 -1.96 0.07 -10.79
CA VAL A 13 -2.42 -0.21 -9.41
C VAL A 13 -1.42 0.31 -8.39
N ALA A 14 -0.13 -0.02 -8.57
CA ALA A 14 0.93 0.40 -7.66
C ALA A 14 1.00 1.93 -7.54
N ASN A 15 0.96 2.64 -8.67
CA ASN A 15 1.00 4.10 -8.71
C ASN A 15 -0.25 4.74 -8.10
N THR A 16 -1.44 4.13 -8.29
CA THR A 16 -2.69 4.62 -7.67
C THR A 16 -2.66 4.50 -6.15
N ILE A 17 -2.08 3.43 -5.61
CA ILE A 17 -1.83 3.27 -4.17
C ILE A 17 -0.81 4.33 -3.72
N ALA A 18 0.32 4.44 -4.42
CA ALA A 18 1.43 5.31 -4.06
C ALA A 18 1.11 6.81 -4.07
N THR A 19 0.13 7.22 -4.88
CA THR A 19 -0.34 8.62 -5.00
C THR A 19 -1.60 8.91 -4.20
N SER A 20 -2.18 7.91 -3.51
CA SER A 20 -3.39 8.08 -2.70
C SER A 20 -3.10 8.93 -1.45
N PRO A 21 -3.75 10.10 -1.28
CA PRO A 21 -3.54 10.92 -0.08
C PRO A 21 -3.89 10.18 1.21
N LEU A 22 -4.94 9.35 1.20
CA LEU A 22 -5.35 8.58 2.38
C LEU A 22 -4.32 7.52 2.78
N VAL A 23 -3.68 6.87 1.80
CA VAL A 23 -2.62 5.90 2.07
C VAL A 23 -1.39 6.63 2.61
N LYS A 24 -0.99 7.72 1.95
CA LYS A 24 0.17 8.51 2.37
C LYS A 24 0.02 9.12 3.76
N THR A 25 -1.19 9.57 4.15
CA THR A 25 -1.45 10.06 5.51
C THR A 25 -1.58 8.95 6.54
N ALA A 26 -2.01 7.74 6.16
CA ALA A 26 -1.95 6.59 7.05
C ALA A 26 -0.49 6.25 7.41
N PHE A 27 0.40 6.25 6.42
CA PHE A 27 1.84 6.09 6.66
C PHE A 27 2.41 7.21 7.55
N ALA A 28 2.06 8.47 7.30
CA ALA A 28 2.51 9.60 8.11
C ALA A 28 2.08 9.48 9.59
N GLY A 29 0.91 8.89 9.85
CA GLY A 29 0.37 8.70 11.19
C GLY A 29 0.76 7.37 11.84
N SER A 30 1.54 6.52 11.17
CA SER A 30 1.77 5.12 11.57
C SER A 30 0.45 4.36 11.86
N ASP A 31 -0.61 4.71 11.11
CA ASP A 31 -1.95 4.12 11.19
C ASP A 31 -1.98 2.88 10.28
N ASP A 32 -2.20 1.70 10.85
CA ASP A 32 -2.17 0.40 10.15
C ASP A 32 -3.42 0.14 9.30
N ASN A 33 -4.09 1.21 8.86
CA ASN A 33 -5.32 1.20 8.07
C ASN A 33 -5.09 0.72 6.63
N TRP A 34 -4.80 -0.57 6.49
CA TRP A 34 -4.60 -1.25 5.23
C TRP A 34 -5.85 -1.28 4.34
N GLY A 35 -7.04 -1.03 4.91
CA GLY A 35 -8.28 -0.81 4.15
C GLY A 35 -8.15 0.33 3.13
N ARG A 36 -7.36 1.38 3.44
CA ARG A 36 -7.06 2.47 2.50
C ARG A 36 -6.20 2.01 1.31
N ILE A 37 -5.31 1.04 1.51
CA ILE A 37 -4.50 0.43 0.45
C ILE A 37 -5.40 -0.35 -0.50
N SER A 38 -6.27 -1.21 0.03
CA SER A 38 -7.24 -1.99 -0.76
C SER A 38 -8.23 -1.10 -1.51
N ALA A 39 -8.74 -0.05 -0.86
CA ALA A 39 -9.62 0.93 -1.51
C ALA A 39 -8.92 1.69 -2.65
N ALA A 40 -7.64 2.05 -2.48
CA ALA A 40 -6.85 2.69 -3.53
C ALA A 40 -6.60 1.73 -4.71
N ALA A 41 -6.32 0.46 -4.44
CA ALA A 41 -6.20 -0.56 -5.49
C ALA A 41 -7.52 -0.71 -6.28
N GLY A 42 -8.66 -0.75 -5.59
CA GLY A 42 -9.99 -0.90 -6.20
C GLY A 42 -10.39 0.22 -7.17
N ARG A 43 -9.87 1.44 -6.96
CA ARG A 43 -10.10 2.58 -7.87
C ARG A 43 -9.04 2.74 -8.96
N ALA A 44 -8.12 1.80 -9.11
CA ALA A 44 -7.01 1.91 -10.07
C ALA A 44 -7.47 1.81 -11.54
N GLY A 45 -8.71 1.41 -11.83
CA GLY A 45 -9.19 1.22 -13.19
C GLY A 45 -8.61 -0.02 -13.89
N VAL A 46 -8.10 -0.97 -13.10
CA VAL A 46 -7.59 -2.27 -13.54
C VAL A 46 -8.52 -3.35 -13.01
N PHE A 47 -8.93 -4.28 -13.86
CA PHE A 47 -9.78 -5.39 -13.46
C PHE A 47 -8.98 -6.43 -12.65
N PHE A 48 -9.54 -6.84 -11.52
CA PHE A 48 -9.11 -7.97 -10.70
C PHE A 48 -10.26 -8.35 -9.75
N ASP A 49 -10.19 -9.54 -9.16
CA ASP A 49 -11.20 -10.01 -8.19
C ASP A 49 -10.81 -9.62 -6.76
N ALA A 50 -11.61 -8.77 -6.12
CA ALA A 50 -11.37 -8.32 -4.75
C ALA A 50 -11.31 -9.47 -3.73
N HIS A 51 -12.02 -10.58 -3.98
CA HIS A 51 -12.04 -11.76 -3.12
C HIS A 51 -10.79 -12.65 -3.26
N LYS A 52 -9.87 -12.29 -4.17
CA LYS A 52 -8.61 -13.01 -4.36
C LYS A 52 -7.39 -12.21 -3.92
N LEU A 53 -7.59 -10.96 -3.51
CA LEU A 53 -6.49 -10.11 -3.07
C LEU A 53 -5.79 -10.70 -1.85
N ALA A 54 -4.48 -10.52 -1.82
CA ALA A 54 -3.67 -10.75 -0.63
C ALA A 54 -2.69 -9.60 -0.43
N LEU A 55 -2.48 -9.20 0.83
CA LEU A 55 -1.70 -8.03 1.20
C LEU A 55 -0.73 -8.38 2.33
N TRP A 56 0.52 -7.96 2.16
CA TRP A 56 1.57 -8.09 3.15
C TRP A 56 2.30 -6.78 3.36
N ILE A 57 2.84 -6.62 4.56
CA ILE A 57 3.74 -5.52 4.92
C ILE A 57 5.04 -6.05 5.50
N SER A 58 6.11 -5.26 5.41
CA SER A 58 7.40 -5.59 5.98
C SER A 58 8.24 -4.33 6.23
N LYS A 59 8.99 -4.31 7.33
CA LYS A 59 9.98 -3.26 7.63
C LYS A 59 11.40 -3.56 7.11
N ASP A 60 11.65 -4.79 6.66
CA ASP A 60 12.99 -5.26 6.26
C ASP A 60 13.03 -6.03 4.93
N LYS A 61 11.87 -6.24 4.30
CA LYS A 61 11.66 -7.03 3.07
C LYS A 61 12.04 -8.50 3.17
N LYS A 62 12.33 -9.01 4.38
CA LYS A 62 12.69 -10.40 4.66
C LYS A 62 11.57 -11.11 5.42
N HIS A 63 11.00 -10.43 6.41
CA HIS A 63 9.90 -10.92 7.22
C HIS A 63 8.62 -10.19 6.82
N TRP A 64 7.65 -10.92 6.31
CA TRP A 64 6.40 -10.37 5.80
C TRP A 64 5.25 -10.75 6.73
N LEU A 65 4.54 -9.74 7.23
CA LEU A 65 3.29 -9.92 7.94
C LEU A 65 2.16 -9.88 6.92
N GLN A 66 1.39 -10.97 6.81
CA GLN A 66 0.19 -10.99 5.97
C GLN A 66 -0.97 -10.35 6.72
N LEU A 67 -1.57 -9.31 6.15
CA LEU A 67 -2.74 -8.62 6.71
C LEU A 67 -4.04 -9.11 6.10
N MET A 68 -4.00 -9.51 4.82
CA MET A 68 -5.18 -9.92 4.06
C MET A 68 -4.87 -11.16 3.23
N ALA A 69 -5.81 -12.11 3.22
CA ALA A 69 -5.83 -13.29 2.39
C ALA A 69 -7.23 -13.48 1.79
N SER A 70 -7.33 -13.72 0.49
CA SER A 70 -8.62 -13.92 -0.20
C SER A 70 -9.63 -12.78 0.08
N GLY A 71 -9.14 -11.54 0.07
CA GLY A 71 -9.96 -10.35 0.32
C GLY A 71 -10.49 -10.21 1.76
N GLN A 72 -10.02 -11.02 2.71
CA GLN A 72 -10.42 -11.01 4.12
C GLN A 72 -9.21 -10.77 5.03
N PRO A 73 -9.39 -10.13 6.20
CA PRO A 73 -8.33 -10.00 7.19
C PRO A 73 -7.85 -11.37 7.67
N THR A 74 -6.54 -11.51 7.87
CA THR A 74 -5.94 -12.67 8.55
C THR A 74 -6.04 -12.52 10.07
N ASP A 75 -5.58 -13.52 10.82
CA ASP A 75 -5.49 -13.53 12.28
C ASP A 75 -4.20 -12.87 12.82
N TYR A 76 -3.69 -11.88 12.10
CA TYR A 76 -2.47 -11.17 12.48
C TYR A 76 -2.66 -10.39 13.80
N ALA A 77 -1.59 -10.23 14.57
CA ALA A 77 -1.62 -9.38 15.75
C ALA A 77 -1.50 -7.91 15.34
N GLU A 78 -2.46 -7.07 15.72
CA GLU A 78 -2.45 -5.61 15.46
C GLU A 78 -1.16 -4.95 15.97
N ALA A 79 -0.60 -5.44 17.08
CA ALA A 79 0.66 -4.94 17.61
C ALA A 79 1.85 -5.14 16.65
N ASP A 80 1.89 -6.26 15.91
CA ASP A 80 2.95 -6.53 14.94
C ASP A 80 2.82 -5.61 13.72
N ALA A 81 1.58 -5.34 13.30
CA ALA A 81 1.31 -4.39 12.22
C ALA A 81 1.72 -2.97 12.64
N ALA A 82 1.31 -2.54 13.83
CA ALA A 82 1.68 -1.24 14.39
C ALA A 82 3.20 -1.06 14.50
N GLU A 83 3.94 -2.09 14.91
CA GLU A 83 5.41 -2.05 14.94
C GLU A 83 6.03 -1.84 13.55
N ILE A 84 5.48 -2.49 12.52
CA ILE A 84 5.93 -2.30 11.13
C ILE A 84 5.57 -0.89 10.62
N PHE A 85 4.37 -0.40 10.90
CA PHE A 85 3.91 0.94 10.50
C PHE A 85 4.65 2.08 11.22
N ALA A 86 5.26 1.81 12.37
CA ALA A 86 6.12 2.75 13.09
C ALA A 86 7.57 2.77 12.58
N ALA A 87 7.95 1.89 11.65
CA ALA A 87 9.28 1.89 11.06
C ALA A 87 9.48 3.04 10.07
N GLY A 88 10.74 3.49 9.90
CA GLY A 88 11.07 4.54 8.94
C GLY A 88 10.90 4.12 7.47
N ASP A 89 11.06 2.82 7.18
CA ASP A 89 10.84 2.23 5.86
C ASP A 89 9.78 1.13 5.95
N ILE A 90 8.79 1.18 5.06
CA ILE A 90 7.72 0.18 4.96
C ILE A 90 7.64 -0.33 3.52
N ALA A 91 7.71 -1.65 3.38
CA ALA A 91 7.40 -2.33 2.13
C ALA A 91 5.96 -2.85 2.18
N VAL A 92 5.21 -2.58 1.11
CA VAL A 92 3.84 -3.06 0.93
C VAL A 92 3.79 -3.93 -0.30
N HIS A 93 3.27 -5.16 -0.15
CA HIS A 93 3.10 -6.10 -1.25
C HIS A 93 1.62 -6.46 -1.38
N LEU A 94 1.00 -6.06 -2.49
CA LEU A 94 -0.35 -6.45 -2.86
C LEU A 94 -0.27 -7.42 -4.05
N ASP A 95 -0.87 -8.59 -3.89
CA ASP A 95 -1.06 -9.57 -4.96
C ASP A 95 -2.50 -9.54 -5.46
N LEU A 96 -2.67 -9.39 -6.78
CA LEU A 96 -3.96 -9.32 -7.44
C LEU A 96 -4.52 -10.69 -7.83
N ALA A 97 -3.69 -11.75 -7.81
CA ALA A 97 -4.08 -13.12 -8.16
C ALA A 97 -4.86 -13.24 -9.51
N HIS A 98 -4.49 -12.41 -10.48
CA HIS A 98 -5.14 -12.28 -11.78
C HIS A 98 -4.27 -12.74 -12.95
N GLY A 99 -2.94 -12.59 -12.83
CA GLY A 99 -1.95 -12.99 -13.83
C GLY A 99 -0.55 -13.20 -13.20
N SER A 100 0.51 -12.95 -13.96
CA SER A 100 1.90 -13.18 -13.52
C SER A 100 2.78 -11.93 -13.56
N ALA A 101 2.27 -10.79 -14.04
CA ALA A 101 3.04 -9.56 -14.13
C ALA A 101 3.11 -8.85 -12.77
N ALA A 102 4.18 -8.08 -12.58
CA ALA A 102 4.42 -7.34 -11.35
C ALA A 102 5.09 -5.99 -11.66
N ALA A 103 4.91 -5.03 -10.77
CA ALA A 103 5.57 -3.74 -10.81
C ALA A 103 5.82 -3.23 -9.38
N THR A 104 6.89 -2.45 -9.23
CA THR A 104 7.27 -1.80 -7.97
C THR A 104 7.35 -0.30 -8.19
N VAL A 105 6.80 0.47 -7.26
CA VAL A 105 6.91 1.93 -7.21
C VAL A 105 7.39 2.35 -5.84
N TRP A 106 8.03 3.51 -5.77
CA TRP A 106 8.48 4.12 -4.53
C TRP A 106 7.66 5.38 -4.27
N THR A 107 7.33 5.61 -3.01
CA THR A 107 6.65 6.82 -2.54
C THR A 107 7.09 7.11 -1.11
N CYS A 108 6.67 8.25 -0.61
CA CYS A 108 6.78 8.63 0.79
C CYS A 108 5.37 8.79 1.40
N ASP A 109 5.31 9.18 2.65
CA ASP A 109 4.11 9.64 3.33
C ASP A 109 3.66 11.05 2.87
N LEU A 110 2.61 11.58 3.49
CA LEU A 110 2.12 12.94 3.30
C LEU A 110 1.99 13.61 4.68
N THR A 111 2.98 14.40 5.05
CA THR A 111 3.12 15.01 6.38
C THR A 111 2.61 16.45 6.42
N HIS A 112 2.50 17.00 7.64
CA HIS A 112 2.30 18.43 7.84
C HIS A 112 3.45 19.25 7.25
N ASP A 113 4.70 18.82 7.39
CA ASP A 113 5.86 19.52 6.83
C ASP A 113 5.80 19.64 5.31
N TYR A 114 5.34 18.61 4.61
CA TYR A 114 5.10 18.70 3.17
C TYR A 114 4.14 19.84 2.83
N VAL A 115 3.07 20.01 3.60
CA VAL A 115 2.10 21.09 3.42
C VAL A 115 2.73 22.45 3.74
N SER A 116 3.39 22.60 4.89
CA SER A 116 4.04 23.85 5.31
C SER A 116 5.08 24.33 4.29
N ILE A 117 5.99 23.44 3.88
CA ILE A 117 7.06 23.76 2.91
C ILE A 117 6.48 24.27 1.59
N ASN A 118 5.39 23.69 1.10
CA ASN A 118 4.82 24.03 -0.21
C ASN A 118 3.78 25.16 -0.14
N ALA A 119 3.18 25.42 1.02
CA ALA A 119 2.27 26.54 1.23
C ALA A 119 3.02 27.87 1.42
N ASP A 120 4.14 27.84 2.13
CA ASP A 120 4.90 29.04 2.53
C ASP A 120 5.95 29.46 1.49
N TYR A 121 6.14 28.67 0.42
CA TYR A 121 7.21 28.85 -0.58
C TYR A 121 7.16 30.18 -1.37
N ARG A 122 6.03 30.90 -1.36
CA ARG A 122 5.84 32.18 -2.10
C ARG A 122 5.41 33.36 -1.23
N THR A 123 5.62 33.29 0.09
CA THR A 123 5.41 34.43 1.01
C THR A 123 6.71 34.97 1.57
#